data_AF-A0A924E6W5-F1
#
_entry.id   AF-A0A924E6W5-F1
#
_cell.length_a   1.000
_cell.length_b   1.000
_cell.length_c   1.000
_cell.angle_alpha   90.00
_cell.angle_beta   90.00
_cell.angle_gamma   90.00
#
_symmetry.space_group_name_H-M   'P 1'
#
loop_
_entity.id
_entity.type
_entity.pdbx_description
1 polymer ?
#
loop_
_entity_poly.entity_id
_entity_poly.type
_entity_poly.pdbx_seq_one_letter_code
_entity_poly.pdbx_strand_id
1 'polypeptide(L)'
;MAPLPDVIDACLTMAGSIAKTVLENSVDEAISALKLAETQTTSEPNRDLIHTAGQGLAEFKQAWANRFAVHLLAEFRESQQTPFVTTPVSAARGRPVLSLVDDEEMSRSVESARLLQQMLPHVEQSLA
;
A
#
# COMPACT_ATOMS: atom_id res chain seq x y z
N MET A 1 -26.98 -3.61 -8.74
CA MET A 1 -25.50 -3.65 -8.81
C MET A 1 -25.01 -2.38 -8.16
N ALA A 2 -24.31 -2.46 -7.02
CA ALA A 2 -23.77 -1.26 -6.37
C ALA A 2 -22.75 -0.58 -7.31
N PRO A 3 -22.71 0.76 -7.37
CA PRO A 3 -21.72 1.44 -8.19
C PRO A 3 -20.32 1.12 -7.66
N LEU A 4 -19.38 0.82 -8.56
CA LEU A 4 -17.97 0.53 -8.28
C LEU A 4 -17.33 1.38 -7.14
N PRO A 5 -17.56 2.71 -7.03
CA PRO A 5 -17.02 3.51 -5.93
C PRO A 5 -17.48 3.06 -4.53
N ASP A 6 -18.70 2.57 -4.39
CA ASP A 6 -19.28 2.17 -3.09
C ASP A 6 -18.62 0.89 -2.55
N VAL A 7 -18.20 0.00 -3.46
CA VAL A 7 -17.45 -1.22 -3.12
C VAL A 7 -16.03 -0.87 -2.67
N ILE A 8 -15.38 0.07 -3.35
CA ILE A 8 -14.01 0.51 -3.01
C ILE A 8 -14.00 1.18 -1.64
N ASP A 9 -14.97 2.05 -1.34
CA ASP A 9 -15.09 2.69 -0.02
C ASP A 9 -15.35 1.67 1.11
N ALA A 10 -16.20 0.66 0.86
CA ALA A 10 -16.44 -0.42 1.80
C ALA A 10 -15.16 -1.24 2.06
N CYS A 11 -14.41 -1.58 1.01
CA CYS A 11 -13.13 -2.29 1.12
C CYS A 11 -12.07 -1.47 1.86
N LEU A 12 -11.97 -0.17 1.60
CA LEU A 12 -11.02 0.71 2.29
C LEU A 12 -11.35 0.84 3.78
N THR A 13 -12.64 1.00 4.11
CA THR A 13 -13.09 1.05 5.50
C THR A 13 -12.77 -0.25 6.24
N MET A 14 -12.99 -1.39 5.58
CA MET A 14 -12.63 -2.70 6.12
C MET A 14 -11.11 -2.84 6.29
N ALA A 15 -10.31 -2.42 5.30
CA ALA A 15 -8.86 -2.42 5.39
C ALA A 15 -8.33 -1.53 6.53
N GLY A 16 -8.92 -0.37 6.75
CA GLY A 16 -8.59 0.51 7.88
C GLY A 16 -8.88 -0.15 9.24
N SER A 17 -9.98 -0.89 9.36
CA SER A 17 -10.31 -1.62 10.58
C SER A 17 -9.32 -2.77 10.87
N ILE A 18 -8.93 -3.51 9.83
CA ILE A 18 -7.95 -4.59 9.95
C ILE A 18 -6.56 -4.01 10.27
N ALA A 19 -6.18 -2.92 9.62
CA ALA A 19 -4.90 -2.25 9.83
C ALA A 19 -4.71 -1.80 11.29
N LYS A 20 -5.79 -1.33 11.94
CA LYS A 20 -5.79 -1.01 13.37
C LYS A 20 -5.42 -2.24 14.21
N THR A 21 -6.12 -3.35 14.02
CA THR A 21 -5.89 -4.59 14.77
C THR A 21 -4.50 -5.18 14.52
N VAL A 22 -4.01 -5.12 13.27
CA VAL A 22 -2.65 -5.55 12.93
C VAL A 22 -1.61 -4.71 13.66
N LEU A 23 -1.79 -3.38 13.72
CA LEU A 23 -0.86 -2.52 14.45
C LEU A 23 -0.88 -2.83 15.95
N GLU A 24 -2.06 -2.98 16.54
CA GLU A 24 -2.22 -3.34 17.97
C GLU A 24 -1.50 -4.66 18.29
N ASN A 25 -1.68 -5.68 17.45
CA ASN A 25 -1.01 -6.97 17.63
C ASN A 25 0.51 -6.85 17.47
N SER A 26 0.99 -6.05 16.51
CA SER A 26 2.43 -5.85 16.30
C SER A 26 3.09 -5.11 17.49
N VAL A 27 2.37 -4.19 18.13
CA VAL A 27 2.83 -3.51 19.35
C VAL A 27 2.85 -4.47 20.53
N ASP A 28 1.85 -5.35 20.66
CA ASP A 28 1.84 -6.39 21.70
C ASP A 28 3.02 -7.36 21.54
N GLU A 29 3.32 -7.76 20.30
CA GLU A 29 4.48 -8.58 19.99
C GLU A 29 5.79 -7.87 20.36
N ALA A 30 5.93 -6.59 20.01
CA ALA A 30 7.09 -5.78 20.40
C ALA A 30 7.25 -5.65 21.92
N ILE A 31 6.15 -5.43 22.66
CA ILE A 31 6.16 -5.39 24.13
C ILE A 31 6.58 -6.74 24.70
N SER A 32 6.10 -7.85 24.13
CA SER A 32 6.48 -9.19 24.57
C SER A 32 7.98 -9.48 24.32
N ALA A 33 8.52 -9.02 23.19
CA ALA A 33 9.93 -9.13 22.86
C ALA A 33 10.80 -8.28 23.79
N LEU A 34 10.35 -7.07 24.15
CA LEU A 34 11.02 -6.21 25.13
C LEU A 34 11.04 -6.85 26.53
N LYS A 35 9.93 -7.44 26.99
CA LYS A 35 9.89 -8.19 28.25
C LYS A 35 10.85 -9.38 28.24
N LEU A 36 10.95 -10.10 27.13
CA LEU A 36 11.92 -11.18 26.99
C LEU A 36 13.36 -10.65 27.09
N ALA A 37 13.67 -9.54 26.41
CA ALA A 37 14.98 -8.88 26.50
C ALA A 37 15.29 -8.37 27.93
N GLU A 38 14.28 -7.93 28.67
CA GLU A 38 14.40 -7.52 30.09
C GLU A 38 14.86 -8.69 30.99
N THR A 39 14.32 -9.90 30.74
CA THR A 39 14.71 -11.11 31.48
C THR A 39 16.12 -11.61 31.15
N GLN A 40 16.60 -11.33 29.93
CA GLN A 40 17.92 -11.75 29.45
C GLN A 40 19.03 -10.74 29.76
N THR A 41 18.67 -9.52 30.15
CA THR A 41 19.62 -8.44 30.42
C THR A 41 20.14 -8.53 31.86
N THR A 42 21.47 -8.55 32.01
CA THR A 42 22.17 -8.52 33.30
C THR A 42 22.58 -7.11 33.76
N SER A 43 22.43 -6.11 32.89
CA SER A 43 22.74 -4.71 33.19
C SER A 43 21.48 -3.99 33.70
N GLU A 44 21.45 -3.65 34.99
CA GLU A 44 20.35 -2.90 35.62
C GLU A 44 19.93 -1.61 34.87
N PRO A 45 20.83 -0.71 34.44
CA PRO A 45 20.39 0.51 33.74
C PRO A 45 19.76 0.21 32.37
N ASN A 46 20.19 -0.86 31.71
CA ASN A 46 19.60 -1.26 30.42
C ASN A 46 18.23 -1.93 30.62
N ARG A 47 18.04 -2.61 31.75
CA ARG A 47 16.74 -3.17 32.15
C ARG A 47 15.70 -2.07 32.36
N ASP A 48 16.06 -1.00 33.07
CA ASP A 48 15.16 0.13 33.32
C ASP A 48 14.77 0.87 32.03
N LEU A 49 15.70 0.98 31.08
CA LEU A 49 15.42 1.56 29.76
C LEU A 49 14.45 0.67 28.95
N ILE A 50 14.66 -0.65 28.95
CA ILE A 50 13.76 -1.61 28.28
C ILE A 50 12.37 -1.55 28.91
N HIS A 51 12.30 -1.48 30.24
CA HIS A 51 11.05 -1.38 30.97
C HIS A 51 10.30 -0.09 30.64
N THR A 52 11.00 1.05 30.65
CA THR A 52 10.43 2.36 30.33
C THR A 52 9.96 2.43 28.87
N ALA A 53 10.73 1.85 27.94
CA ALA A 53 10.34 1.75 26.53
C ALA A 53 9.07 0.89 26.36
N GLY A 54 8.98 -0.24 27.06
CA GLY A 54 7.79 -1.10 27.05
C GLY A 54 6.54 -0.41 27.60
N GLN A 55 6.67 0.38 28.67
CA GLN A 55 5.58 1.18 29.22
C GLN A 55 5.13 2.27 28.23
N GLY A 56 6.08 3.00 27.64
CA GLY A 56 5.78 4.01 26.63
C GLY A 56 5.04 3.42 25.41
N LEU A 57 5.48 2.27 24.90
CA LEU A 57 4.77 1.58 23.82
C LEU A 57 3.33 1.21 24.21
N ALA A 58 3.10 0.76 25.44
CA ALA A 58 1.77 0.40 25.93
C ALA A 58 0.84 1.61 26.07
N GLU A 59 1.35 2.74 26.57
CA GLU A 59 0.60 3.99 26.71
C GLU A 59 0.16 4.56 25.37
N PHE A 60 1.05 4.56 24.38
CA PHE A 60 0.75 5.14 23.07
C PHE A 60 0.05 4.18 22.10
N LYS A 61 -0.05 2.88 22.43
CA LYS A 61 -0.65 1.84 21.57
C LYS A 61 -1.99 2.25 20.96
N GLN A 62 -2.95 2.63 21.81
CA GLN A 62 -4.30 2.97 21.35
C GLN A 62 -4.32 4.25 20.51
N ALA A 63 -3.53 5.25 20.91
CA ALA A 63 -3.43 6.52 20.19
C ALA A 63 -2.84 6.30 18.79
N TRP A 64 -1.77 5.51 18.69
CA TRP A 64 -1.13 5.18 17.42
C TRP A 64 -2.02 4.32 16.53
N ALA A 65 -2.70 3.31 17.07
CA ALA A 65 -3.62 2.46 16.32
C ALA A 65 -4.77 3.26 15.69
N ASN A 66 -5.36 4.16 16.47
CA ASN A 66 -6.42 5.04 15.96
C ASN A 66 -5.89 6.04 14.92
N ARG A 67 -4.74 6.68 15.20
CA ARG A 67 -4.15 7.68 14.30
C ARG A 67 -3.69 7.05 12.98
N PHE A 68 -3.14 5.84 13.03
CA PHE A 68 -2.68 5.09 11.86
C PHE A 68 -3.83 4.75 10.91
N ALA A 69 -4.94 4.22 11.42
CA ALA A 69 -6.11 3.91 10.60
C ALA A 69 -6.68 5.17 9.91
N VAL A 70 -6.72 6.30 10.62
CA VAL A 70 -7.20 7.58 10.08
C VAL A 70 -6.27 8.11 8.98
N HIS A 71 -4.96 8.13 9.21
CA HIS A 71 -4.00 8.59 8.19
C HIS A 71 -3.99 7.67 6.97
N LEU A 72 -4.02 6.36 7.17
CA LEU A 72 -4.06 5.40 6.08
C LEU A 72 -5.26 5.66 5.16
N LEU A 73 -6.45 5.86 5.72
CA LEU A 73 -7.64 6.19 4.93
C LEU A 73 -7.57 7.57 4.26
N ALA A 74 -6.97 8.56 4.90
CA ALA A 74 -6.80 9.90 4.33
C ALA A 74 -5.89 9.86 3.09
N GLU A 75 -4.71 9.23 3.20
CA GLU A 75 -3.76 9.05 2.10
C GLU A 75 -4.36 8.27 0.93
N PHE A 76 -5.18 7.25 1.22
CA PHE A 76 -5.89 6.47 0.20
C PHE A 76 -6.97 7.26 -0.55
N ARG A 77 -7.58 8.26 0.09
CA ARG A 77 -8.57 9.14 -0.55
C ARG A 77 -7.90 10.25 -1.34
N GLU A 78 -6.80 10.79 -0.83
CA GLU A 78 -6.00 11.82 -1.52
C GLU A 78 -5.32 11.26 -2.79
N SER A 79 -4.82 10.02 -2.73
CA SER A 79 -4.28 9.32 -3.91
C SER A 79 -5.32 8.98 -4.97
N GLN A 80 -6.62 8.96 -4.64
CA GLN A 80 -7.70 8.82 -5.63
C GLN A 80 -8.09 10.16 -6.28
N GLN A 81 -7.79 11.29 -5.64
CA GLN A 81 -8.19 12.63 -6.10
C GLN A 81 -7.09 13.34 -6.91
N THR A 82 -5.84 12.88 -6.83
CA THR A 82 -4.73 13.47 -7.58
C THR A 82 -4.67 12.88 -9.00
N PRO A 83 -4.92 13.67 -10.06
CA PRO A 83 -4.59 13.23 -11.41
C PRO A 83 -3.08 13.00 -11.48
N PHE A 84 -2.71 11.84 -12.01
CA PHE A 84 -1.34 11.34 -12.15
C PHE A 84 -0.46 12.37 -12.89
N VAL A 85 0.28 13.20 -12.14
CA VAL A 85 1.39 13.98 -12.70
C VAL A 85 2.60 13.05 -12.71
N THR A 86 2.92 12.53 -13.89
CA THR A 86 4.16 11.83 -14.18
C THR A 86 5.36 12.71 -13.85
N THR A 87 5.96 12.51 -12.69
CA THR A 87 7.37 12.83 -12.45
C THR A 87 8.10 11.53 -12.11
N PRO A 88 9.09 11.11 -12.92
CA PRO A 88 9.92 9.99 -12.54
C PRO A 88 10.97 10.51 -11.56
N VAL A 89 11.03 9.91 -10.37
CA VAL A 89 12.24 9.40 -9.71
C VAL A 89 12.00 9.24 -8.20
N SER A 90 11.95 7.98 -7.81
CA SER A 90 12.53 7.41 -6.58
C SER A 90 12.03 7.92 -5.22
N ALA A 91 11.02 7.25 -4.67
CA ALA A 91 11.05 6.63 -3.33
C ALA A 91 9.65 6.13 -2.92
N ALA A 92 9.21 5.01 -3.49
CA ALA A 92 8.16 4.21 -2.87
C ALA A 92 8.44 2.76 -3.20
N ARG A 93 9.20 2.09 -2.32
CA ARG A 93 9.23 0.62 -2.32
C ARG A 93 7.80 0.14 -2.10
N GLY A 94 7.24 -0.42 -3.16
CA GLY A 94 6.01 -1.20 -3.14
C GLY A 94 4.73 -0.39 -3.09
N ARG A 95 4.26 0.05 -4.27
CA ARG A 95 2.87 -0.22 -4.68
C ARG A 95 2.60 0.18 -6.13
N PRO A 96 2.36 -0.80 -7.03
CA PRO A 96 1.61 -0.56 -8.25
C PRO A 96 0.13 -0.51 -7.85
N VAL A 97 -0.43 0.70 -7.74
CA VAL A 97 -1.86 0.86 -7.45
C VAL A 97 -2.64 0.55 -8.72
N LEU A 98 -2.91 -0.74 -8.91
CA LEU A 98 -4.15 -1.31 -9.47
C LEU A 98 -4.64 -0.80 -10.84
N SER A 99 -3.74 -0.40 -11.76
CA SER A 99 -4.05 -0.47 -13.19
C SER A 99 -3.53 -1.80 -13.71
N LEU A 100 -4.39 -2.81 -13.76
CA LEU A 100 -4.05 -4.16 -14.22
C LEU A 100 -3.94 -4.26 -15.75
N VAL A 101 -4.44 -3.24 -16.48
CA VAL A 101 -4.29 -3.07 -17.92
C VAL A 101 -4.27 -1.58 -18.19
N ASP A 102 -3.22 -1.08 -18.85
CA ASP A 102 -3.22 0.27 -19.40
C ASP A 102 -4.08 0.26 -20.67
N ASP A 103 -5.27 0.84 -20.61
CA ASP A 103 -6.22 0.90 -21.73
C ASP A 103 -5.63 1.67 -22.93
N GLU A 104 -4.68 2.57 -22.69
CA GLU A 104 -3.98 3.32 -23.74
C GLU A 104 -2.91 2.45 -24.42
N GLU A 105 -2.23 1.58 -23.67
CA GLU A 105 -1.34 0.56 -24.23
C GLU A 105 -2.12 -0.50 -25.02
N MET A 106 -3.26 -0.97 -24.51
CA MET A 106 -4.11 -1.94 -25.20
C MET A 106 -4.69 -1.37 -26.50
N SER A 107 -5.22 -0.14 -26.48
CA SER A 107 -5.73 0.51 -27.70
C SER A 107 -4.64 0.70 -28.74
N ARG A 108 -3.44 1.13 -28.33
CA ARG A 108 -2.28 1.27 -29.23
C ARG A 108 -1.85 -0.08 -29.84
N SER A 109 -1.85 -1.15 -29.05
CA SER A 109 -1.53 -2.49 -29.53
C SER A 109 -2.56 -2.97 -30.57
N VAL A 110 -3.85 -2.78 -30.30
CA VAL A 110 -4.94 -3.14 -31.22
C VAL A 110 -4.88 -2.32 -32.51
N GLU A 111 -4.60 -1.02 -32.43
CA GLU A 111 -4.47 -0.15 -33.61
C GLU A 111 -3.24 -0.52 -34.43
N SER A 112 -2.11 -0.84 -33.80
CA SER A 112 -0.90 -1.28 -34.50
C SER A 112 -1.11 -2.61 -35.23
N ALA A 113 -1.82 -3.56 -34.61
CA ALA A 113 -2.16 -4.84 -35.22
C ALA A 113 -3.11 -4.67 -36.43
N ARG A 114 -4.09 -3.77 -36.33
CA ARG A 114 -4.97 -3.42 -37.47
C ARG A 114 -4.18 -2.79 -38.62
N LEU A 115 -3.26 -1.90 -38.30
CA LEU A 115 -2.39 -1.26 -39.29
C LEU A 115 -1.53 -2.30 -40.02
N LEU A 116 -0.96 -3.27 -39.30
CA LEU A 116 -0.19 -4.36 -39.90
C LEU A 116 -1.05 -5.26 -40.79
N GLN A 117 -2.27 -5.62 -40.36
CA GLN A 117 -3.20 -6.39 -41.18
C GLN A 117 -3.64 -5.65 -42.44
N GLN A 118 -3.78 -4.33 -42.38
CA GLN A 118 -4.15 -3.51 -43.53
C GLN A 118 -2.98 -3.30 -44.50
N MET A 119 -1.75 -3.22 -43.98
CA MET A 119 -0.53 -2.99 -44.78
C MET A 119 0.05 -4.28 -45.38
N LEU A 120 -0.13 -5.44 -44.75
CA LEU A 120 0.33 -6.74 -45.27
C LEU A 120 -0.05 -7.00 -46.74
N PRO A 121 -1.35 -6.90 -47.13
CA PRO A 121 -1.75 -7.17 -48.51
C PRO A 121 -1.20 -6.16 -49.52
N HIS A 122 -0.96 -4.91 -49.09
CA HIS A 122 -0.39 -3.86 -49.94
C HIS A 122 1.13 -4.02 -50.13
N VAL A 123 1.83 -4.55 -49.12
CA VAL A 123 3.27 -4.87 -49.21
C VAL A 123 3.49 -6.11 -50.07
N GLU A 124 2.65 -7.14 -49.95
CA GLU A 124 2.74 -8.35 -50.79
C GLU A 124 2.45 -8.06 -52.27
N GLN A 125 1.53 -7.15 -52.59
CA GLN A 125 1.27 -6.72 -53.97
C GLN A 125 2.40 -5.87 -54.58
N SER A 126 3.20 -5.20 -53.76
CA SER A 126 4.36 -4.40 -54.20
C SER A 126 5.59 -5.27 -54.50
N LEU A 127 5.67 -6.45 -53.88
CA LEU A 127 6.79 -7.39 -53.99
C LEU A 127 6.56 -8.51 -55.04
N ALA A 128 5.38 -8.59 -55.65
CA ALA A 128 5.03 -9.52 -56.74
C ALA A 128 5.09 -8.85 -58.12
#